data_AF-A0A521UUV5-F1
#
_entry.id   AF-A0A521UUV5-F1
#
_cell.length_a   1.000
_cell.length_b   1.000
_cell.length_c   1.000
_cell.angle_alpha   90.00
_cell.angle_beta   90.00
_cell.angle_gamma   90.00
#
_symmetry.space_group_name_H-M   'P 1'
#
loop_
_entity.id
_entity.type
_entity.pdbx_description
1 polymer ?
#
loop_
_entity_poly.entity_id
_entity_poly.type
_entity_poly.pdbx_seq_one_letter_code
_entity_poly.pdbx_strand_id
1 'polypeptide(L)'
;MAAQPKVDEMGPRHRAAHHSRDWRLARRSLASWQNRLAVETKGAEHVENGFRVDINQILTHVEQSQVMSIFFPILGKSLLIDLRHDAEEGPYVTLAPMAASVEDRLNEFGELRPHFGKPENMLAVPWVWRVGGLKDSGVLAILMRRMDETGSREAGRTCEECYVTLLQAERDQQLAIVKGDGFRTIWERK
;
A
#
# COMPACT_ATOMS: atom_id res chain seq x y z
N MET A 1 -61.39 23.63 6.31
CA MET A 1 -60.78 23.32 5.00
C MET A 1 -59.27 23.45 5.19
N ALA A 2 -58.62 22.44 5.73
CA ALA A 2 -58.23 21.17 5.10
C ALA A 2 -56.83 21.31 4.48
N ALA A 3 -55.85 20.82 5.23
CA ALA A 3 -54.48 20.55 4.83
C ALA A 3 -54.38 19.18 4.11
N GLN A 4 -53.21 18.99 3.47
CA GLN A 4 -52.56 17.75 2.94
C GLN A 4 -52.49 17.61 1.40
N PRO A 5 -51.50 16.87 0.82
CA PRO A 5 -50.52 15.97 1.46
C PRO A 5 -49.02 16.08 1.04
N LYS A 6 -48.21 15.33 1.79
CA LYS A 6 -46.80 14.88 1.60
C LYS A 6 -46.68 13.81 0.51
N VAL A 7 -45.52 13.75 -0.17
CA VAL A 7 -44.78 12.55 -0.64
C VAL A 7 -43.37 13.01 -1.01
N ASP A 8 -42.33 12.76 -0.22
CA ASP A 8 -41.46 11.57 -0.20
C ASP A 8 -40.93 11.17 -1.58
N GLU A 9 -39.67 11.54 -1.90
CA GLU A 9 -38.73 10.69 -2.66
C GLU A 9 -37.29 11.04 -2.29
N MET A 10 -36.53 9.97 -2.01
CA MET A 10 -35.19 9.93 -1.43
C MET A 10 -34.22 9.35 -2.47
N GLY A 11 -33.20 10.13 -2.87
CA GLY A 11 -32.00 9.71 -3.62
C GLY A 11 -32.18 9.44 -5.13
N PRO A 12 -31.10 9.31 -5.95
CA PRO A 12 -29.78 8.85 -5.52
C PRO A 12 -28.53 9.60 -6.05
N ARG A 13 -27.47 9.47 -5.24
CA ARG A 13 -26.06 9.13 -5.59
C ARG A 13 -25.13 10.20 -6.17
N HIS A 14 -24.19 10.55 -5.29
CA HIS A 14 -22.81 10.96 -5.51
C HIS A 14 -22.22 10.61 -6.88
N ARG A 15 -21.76 11.65 -7.59
CA ARG A 15 -20.87 11.55 -8.74
C ARG A 15 -19.50 11.03 -8.28
N ALA A 16 -19.10 9.89 -8.82
CA ALA A 16 -17.73 9.40 -8.77
C ALA A 16 -16.82 10.36 -9.58
N ALA A 17 -15.76 10.84 -8.95
CA ALA A 17 -14.74 11.62 -9.61
C ALA A 17 -13.87 10.70 -10.48
N HIS A 18 -13.84 11.01 -11.78
CA HIS A 18 -12.91 10.48 -12.76
C HIS A 18 -11.47 10.85 -12.38
N HIS A 19 -10.66 9.90 -11.90
CA HIS A 19 -9.21 10.08 -11.79
C HIS A 19 -8.51 9.66 -13.09
N SER A 20 -7.97 10.64 -13.81
CA SER A 20 -7.12 10.45 -14.98
C SER A 20 -5.84 9.68 -14.60
N ARG A 21 -5.65 8.53 -15.25
CA ARG A 21 -4.47 7.66 -15.13
C ARG A 21 -3.33 8.22 -15.98
N ASP A 22 -2.33 8.85 -15.35
CA ASP A 22 -1.05 9.13 -16.00
C ASP A 22 0.10 8.39 -15.31
N TRP A 23 0.36 7.17 -15.78
CA TRP A 23 1.41 6.27 -15.29
C TRP A 23 2.83 6.79 -15.55
N ARG A 24 3.00 7.84 -16.37
CA ARG A 24 4.30 8.44 -16.68
C ARG A 24 4.92 9.20 -15.50
N LEU A 25 4.10 9.70 -14.58
CA LEU A 25 4.58 10.39 -13.38
C LEU A 25 5.16 9.41 -12.34
N ALA A 26 4.66 8.18 -12.28
CA ALA A 26 5.20 7.13 -11.41
C ALA A 26 6.67 6.75 -11.76
N ARG A 27 7.08 6.91 -13.03
CA ARG A 27 8.48 6.68 -13.45
C ARG A 27 9.47 7.74 -12.94
N ARG A 28 9.04 8.98 -12.67
CA ARG A 28 9.92 10.01 -12.10
C ARG A 28 10.08 9.87 -10.58
N SER A 29 9.07 9.30 -9.91
CA SER A 29 9.06 9.08 -8.46
C SER A 29 9.95 7.90 -8.03
N LEU A 30 10.10 6.85 -8.85
CA LEU A 30 10.98 5.71 -8.53
C LEU A 30 12.42 6.15 -8.20
N ALA A 31 12.96 7.16 -8.88
CA ALA A 31 14.31 7.67 -8.64
C ALA A 31 14.46 8.36 -7.27
N SER A 32 13.42 9.05 -6.77
CA SER A 32 13.46 9.69 -5.45
C SER A 32 13.26 8.70 -4.31
N TRP A 33 12.52 7.60 -4.53
CA TRP A 33 12.46 6.46 -3.59
C TRP A 33 13.76 5.65 -3.58
N GLN A 34 14.39 5.45 -4.74
CA GLN A 34 15.66 4.71 -4.88
C GLN A 34 16.79 5.34 -4.07
N ASN A 35 16.85 6.66 -3.97
CA ASN A 35 17.96 7.37 -3.32
C ASN A 35 18.02 7.17 -1.79
N ARG A 36 16.95 6.65 -1.16
CA ARG A 36 16.89 6.39 0.30
C ARG A 36 16.91 4.90 0.67
N LEU A 37 16.91 3.99 -0.31
CA LEU A 37 17.22 2.55 -0.11
C LEU A 37 18.72 2.29 -0.01
N ALA A 38 19.55 3.32 -0.22
CA ALA A 38 20.99 3.29 0.00
C ALA A 38 21.35 3.33 1.50
N VAL A 39 20.76 2.43 2.29
CA VAL A 39 21.36 1.97 3.55
C VAL A 39 22.02 0.64 3.21
N GLU A 40 23.27 0.79 2.78
CA GLU A 40 24.39 -0.17 2.81
C GLU A 40 24.00 -1.66 2.76
N THR A 41 23.91 -2.21 1.56
CA THR A 41 23.62 -3.62 1.29
C THR A 41 24.89 -4.47 1.30
N LYS A 42 24.98 -5.44 2.23
CA LYS A 42 25.95 -6.54 2.13
C LYS A 42 25.35 -7.87 2.63
N GLY A 43 24.75 -8.62 1.69
CA GLY A 43 24.74 -10.10 1.66
C GLY A 43 23.45 -10.86 2.01
N ALA A 44 22.77 -11.40 1.00
CA ALA A 44 22.47 -12.83 0.71
C ALA A 44 21.36 -12.91 -0.38
N GLU A 45 21.49 -13.85 -1.32
CA GLU A 45 20.92 -13.73 -2.67
C GLU A 45 19.66 -14.57 -2.89
N HIS A 46 18.59 -13.94 -3.41
CA HIS A 46 17.46 -14.62 -4.06
C HIS A 46 17.16 -13.92 -5.39
N VAL A 47 17.07 -14.67 -6.49
CA VAL A 47 16.97 -14.13 -7.86
C VAL A 47 15.65 -14.53 -8.51
N GLU A 48 14.77 -13.56 -8.73
CA GLU A 48 13.76 -13.61 -9.79
C GLU A 48 13.69 -12.23 -10.47
N ASN A 49 13.85 -12.22 -11.81
CA ASN A 49 13.76 -11.06 -12.72
C ASN A 49 14.78 -9.91 -12.56
N GLY A 50 16.07 -10.24 -12.38
CA GLY A 50 17.17 -9.27 -12.59
C GLY A 50 17.26 -8.11 -11.57
N PHE A 51 16.35 -8.06 -10.59
CA PHE A 51 16.41 -7.17 -9.43
C PHE A 51 16.96 -7.96 -8.23
N ARG A 52 18.18 -7.64 -7.82
CA ARG A 52 18.81 -8.21 -6.63
C ARG A 52 18.30 -7.46 -5.40
N VAL A 53 17.20 -7.93 -4.82
CA VAL A 53 16.69 -7.41 -3.55
C VAL A 53 16.88 -8.50 -2.51
N ASP A 54 17.63 -8.17 -1.46
CA ASP A 54 17.91 -9.06 -0.35
C ASP A 54 16.67 -9.15 0.54
N ILE A 55 15.97 -10.28 0.45
CA ILE A 55 14.74 -10.49 1.22
C ILE A 55 15.03 -10.51 2.73
N ASN A 56 16.21 -10.97 3.15
CA ASN A 56 16.57 -11.02 4.57
C ASN A 56 16.77 -9.61 5.12
N GLN A 57 17.31 -8.71 4.30
CA GLN A 57 17.41 -7.30 4.68
C GLN A 57 16.02 -6.66 4.83
N ILE A 58 15.08 -6.97 3.93
CA ILE A 58 13.68 -6.51 4.08
C ILE A 58 13.09 -7.04 5.38
N LEU A 59 13.22 -8.34 5.66
CA LEU A 59 12.70 -8.94 6.90
C LEU A 59 13.29 -8.24 8.13
N THR A 60 14.60 -7.99 8.13
CA THR A 60 15.30 -7.28 9.22
C THR A 60 14.76 -5.86 9.42
N HIS A 61 14.59 -5.09 8.35
CA HIS A 61 14.05 -3.73 8.46
C HIS A 61 12.58 -3.70 8.85
N VAL A 62 11.77 -4.64 8.32
CA VAL A 62 10.37 -4.81 8.69
C VAL A 62 10.24 -5.22 10.16
N GLU A 63 11.19 -5.95 10.72
CA GLU A 63 11.24 -6.28 12.15
C GLU A 63 11.48 -5.03 13.03
N GLN A 64 12.34 -4.12 12.58
CA GLN A 64 12.83 -3.01 13.40
C GLN A 64 11.99 -1.73 13.27
N SER A 65 11.30 -1.54 12.16
CA SER A 65 10.65 -0.26 11.82
C SER A 65 9.29 -0.12 12.51
N GLN A 66 8.99 1.06 13.07
CA GLN A 66 7.67 1.33 13.66
C GLN A 66 6.66 1.82 12.62
N VAL A 67 7.12 2.61 11.64
CA VAL A 67 6.28 3.15 10.56
C VAL A 67 6.79 2.63 9.23
N MET A 68 5.90 2.13 8.39
CA MET A 68 6.23 1.45 7.14
C MET A 68 5.24 1.82 6.02
N SER A 69 5.75 1.97 4.80
CA SER A 69 4.96 2.07 3.58
C SER A 69 5.49 1.06 2.57
N ILE A 70 4.78 -0.05 2.41
CA ILE A 70 5.07 -1.05 1.38
C ILE A 70 4.25 -0.67 0.14
N PHE A 71 4.89 -0.25 -0.93
CA PHE A 71 4.21 0.21 -2.13
C PHE A 71 4.33 -0.79 -3.28
N PHE A 72 3.26 -0.90 -4.06
CA PHE A 72 3.07 -1.85 -5.16
C PHE A 72 2.95 -1.06 -6.46
N PRO A 73 4.08 -0.77 -7.16
CA PRO A 73 4.08 0.11 -8.33
C PRO A 73 3.11 -0.32 -9.43
N ILE A 74 3.00 -1.63 -9.66
CA ILE A 74 2.12 -2.18 -10.69
C ILE A 74 0.65 -1.90 -10.35
N LEU A 75 0.28 -1.86 -9.06
CA LEU A 75 -1.09 -1.64 -8.60
C LEU A 75 -1.39 -0.16 -8.32
N GLY A 76 -0.38 0.70 -8.23
CA GLY A 76 -0.53 2.09 -7.83
C GLY A 76 -1.02 2.25 -6.38
N LYS A 77 -0.75 1.26 -5.51
CA LYS A 77 -1.21 1.20 -4.12
C LYS A 77 -0.05 1.13 -3.14
N SER A 78 -0.31 1.46 -1.88
CA SER A 78 0.59 1.28 -0.75
C SER A 78 -0.17 0.69 0.43
N LEU A 79 0.43 -0.30 1.08
CA LEU A 79 0.07 -0.74 2.42
C LEU A 79 0.83 0.12 3.43
N LEU A 80 0.07 0.86 4.22
CA LEU A 80 0.58 1.71 5.28
C LEU A 80 0.45 0.97 6.60
N ILE A 81 1.52 0.99 7.39
CA ILE A 81 1.55 0.41 8.73
C ILE A 81 2.19 1.44 9.66
N ASP A 82 1.54 1.72 10.79
CA ASP A 82 2.11 2.46 11.90
C ASP A 82 1.86 1.67 13.18
N LEU A 83 2.92 1.12 13.77
CA LEU A 83 2.85 0.27 14.96
C LEU A 83 2.92 1.08 16.26
N ARG A 84 3.10 2.41 16.19
CA ARG A 84 3.02 3.28 17.37
C ARG A 84 1.62 3.19 17.95
N HIS A 85 1.55 3.06 19.28
CA HIS A 85 0.29 2.93 19.99
C HIS A 85 0.45 3.38 21.44
N ASP A 86 -0.68 3.68 22.07
CA ASP A 86 -0.79 3.99 23.49
C ASP A 86 -2.12 3.48 24.06
N ALA A 87 -2.58 4.07 25.17
CA ALA A 87 -3.82 3.67 25.82
C ALA A 87 -5.09 4.11 25.08
N GLU A 88 -5.00 5.14 24.22
CA GLU A 88 -6.13 5.73 23.51
C GLU A 88 -6.20 5.24 22.06
N GLU A 89 -5.05 5.09 21.40
CA GLU A 89 -4.99 4.77 19.98
C GLU A 89 -4.06 3.59 19.69
N GLY A 90 -4.62 2.53 19.10
CA GLY A 90 -3.88 1.31 18.70
C GLY A 90 -3.02 1.50 17.44
N PRO A 91 -2.29 0.47 16.99
CA PRO A 91 -1.57 0.53 15.72
C PRO A 91 -2.54 0.66 14.53
N TYR A 92 -2.05 1.27 13.46
CA TYR A 92 -2.83 1.63 12.29
C TYR A 92 -2.35 0.90 11.04
N VAL A 93 -3.31 0.41 10.25
CA VAL A 93 -3.05 -0.26 8.97
C VAL A 93 -4.10 0.17 7.95
N THR A 94 -3.67 0.52 6.74
CA THR A 94 -4.61 0.85 5.66
C THR A 94 -3.99 0.69 4.27
N LEU A 95 -4.83 0.71 3.24
CA LEU A 95 -4.41 0.88 1.86
C LEU A 95 -4.60 2.33 1.43
N ALA A 96 -3.58 2.89 0.80
CA ALA A 96 -3.61 4.21 0.20
C ALA A 96 -3.12 4.16 -1.26
N PRO A 97 -3.41 5.18 -2.08
CA PRO A 97 -2.66 5.40 -3.32
C PRO A 97 -1.16 5.55 -3.03
N MET A 98 -0.33 5.34 -4.06
CA MET A 98 1.09 5.69 -3.95
C MET A 98 1.27 7.20 -3.76
N ALA A 99 2.06 7.58 -2.76
CA ALA A 99 2.52 8.95 -2.60
C ALA A 99 3.52 9.33 -3.70
N ALA A 100 3.58 10.62 -4.03
CA ALA A 100 4.54 11.13 -5.01
C ALA A 100 5.99 11.11 -4.47
N SER A 101 6.16 11.18 -3.15
CA SER A 101 7.46 11.12 -2.47
C SER A 101 7.38 10.54 -1.04
N VAL A 102 8.55 10.24 -0.46
CA VAL A 102 8.69 9.87 0.97
C VAL A 102 8.15 10.96 1.88
N GLU A 103 8.46 12.21 1.56
CA GLU A 103 8.08 13.37 2.37
C GLU A 103 6.56 13.54 2.40
N ASP A 104 5.92 13.44 1.23
CA ASP A 104 4.45 13.46 1.14
C ASP A 104 3.84 12.32 1.96
N ARG A 105 4.46 11.12 1.93
CA ARG A 105 3.99 10.00 2.75
C ARG A 105 4.14 10.26 4.24
N LEU A 106 5.25 10.84 4.70
CA LEU A 106 5.44 11.18 6.12
C LEU A 106 4.42 12.23 6.58
N ASN A 107 4.13 13.22 5.74
CA ASN A 107 3.08 14.21 6.02
C ASN A 107 1.70 13.54 6.12
N GLU A 108 1.37 12.64 5.19
CA GLU A 108 0.11 11.88 5.21
C GLU A 108 -0.02 11.04 6.49
N PHE A 109 1.06 10.43 7.00
CA PHE A 109 1.02 9.76 8.31
C PHE A 109 0.69 10.72 9.46
N GLY A 110 1.26 11.93 9.44
CA GLY A 110 0.95 12.95 10.45
C GLY A 110 -0.49 13.46 10.38
N GLU A 111 -1.07 13.53 9.18
CA GLU A 111 -2.48 13.90 8.96
C GLU A 111 -3.43 12.78 9.37
N LEU A 112 -3.10 11.53 9.05
CA LEU A 112 -3.89 10.34 9.41
C LEU A 112 -3.86 10.07 10.91
N ARG A 113 -2.74 10.36 11.57
CA ARG A 113 -2.50 10.07 12.98
C ARG A 113 -1.97 11.30 13.73
N PRO A 114 -2.79 12.34 13.90
CA PRO A 114 -2.36 13.60 14.50
C PRO A 114 -1.88 13.43 15.94
N HIS A 115 -2.39 12.45 16.68
CA HIS A 115 -1.99 12.18 18.08
C HIS A 115 -0.50 11.84 18.20
N PHE A 116 0.05 11.05 17.27
CA PHE A 116 1.47 10.67 17.27
C PHE A 116 2.35 11.63 16.47
N GLY A 117 1.74 12.61 15.80
CA GLY A 117 2.41 13.52 14.88
C GLY A 117 3.11 12.82 13.72
N LYS A 118 3.82 13.64 12.95
CA LYS A 118 4.63 13.19 11.82
C LYS A 118 5.79 12.29 12.30
N PRO A 119 5.96 11.08 11.74
CA PRO A 119 7.12 10.25 12.02
C PRO A 119 8.43 10.92 11.60
N GLU A 120 9.50 10.74 12.39
CA GLU A 120 10.85 11.22 12.00
C GLU A 120 11.42 10.43 10.81
N ASN A 121 11.09 9.14 10.75
CA ASN A 121 11.50 8.23 9.69
C ASN A 121 10.40 7.19 9.43
N MET A 122 10.52 6.51 8.30
CA MET A 122 9.64 5.44 7.88
C MET A 122 10.43 4.51 6.96
N LEU A 123 10.18 3.20 7.09
CA LEU A 123 10.65 2.23 6.12
C LEU A 123 9.77 2.26 4.87
N ALA A 124 10.36 2.56 3.73
CA ALA A 124 9.71 2.51 2.44
C ALA A 124 10.18 1.28 1.65
N VAL A 125 9.26 0.38 1.31
CA VAL A 125 9.61 -0.85 0.59
C VAL A 125 8.92 -0.88 -0.78
N PRO A 126 9.66 -0.79 -1.90
CA PRO A 126 9.11 -1.12 -3.21
C PRO A 126 8.87 -2.62 -3.32
N TRP A 127 7.61 -3.04 -3.28
CA TRP A 127 7.22 -4.42 -3.57
C TRP A 127 6.94 -4.57 -5.06
N VAL A 128 7.98 -4.93 -5.82
CA VAL A 128 7.91 -5.08 -7.30
C VAL A 128 7.46 -6.47 -7.74
N TRP A 129 7.35 -7.41 -6.79
CA TRP A 129 6.89 -8.77 -7.07
C TRP A 129 5.39 -8.92 -6.86
N ARG A 130 4.89 -10.12 -7.12
CA ARG A 130 3.50 -10.44 -6.85
C ARG A 130 3.13 -10.19 -5.39
N VAL A 131 1.91 -9.76 -5.12
CA VAL A 131 1.40 -9.50 -3.77
C VAL A 131 1.53 -10.75 -2.90
N GLY A 132 1.24 -11.92 -3.47
CA GLY A 132 1.40 -13.20 -2.77
C GLY A 132 2.80 -13.42 -2.18
N GLY A 133 3.83 -12.82 -2.79
CA GLY A 133 5.21 -12.92 -2.32
C GLY A 133 5.44 -12.34 -0.92
N LEU A 134 4.56 -11.44 -0.43
CA LEU A 134 4.65 -10.95 0.96
C LEU A 134 4.43 -12.07 1.98
N LYS A 135 3.54 -13.01 1.65
CA LYS A 135 3.28 -14.17 2.50
C LYS A 135 4.41 -15.18 2.37
N ASP A 136 4.82 -15.47 1.13
CA ASP A 136 5.82 -16.50 0.86
C ASP A 136 7.21 -16.11 1.38
N SER A 137 7.51 -14.81 1.45
CA SER A 137 8.76 -14.31 2.03
C SER A 137 8.76 -14.25 3.56
N GLY A 138 7.60 -14.37 4.21
CA GLY A 138 7.45 -14.19 5.65
C GLY A 138 7.26 -12.73 6.10
N VAL A 139 7.28 -11.74 5.20
CA VAL A 139 7.03 -10.32 5.55
C VAL A 139 5.65 -10.17 6.20
N LEU A 140 4.61 -10.76 5.61
CA LEU A 140 3.25 -10.71 6.17
C LEU A 140 3.20 -11.37 7.55
N ALA A 141 3.92 -12.47 7.75
CA ALA A 141 3.96 -13.16 9.04
C ALA A 141 4.60 -12.28 10.14
N ILE A 142 5.68 -11.55 9.82
CA ILE A 142 6.29 -10.58 10.74
C ILE A 142 5.29 -9.46 11.06
N LEU A 143 4.66 -8.88 10.04
CA LEU A 143 3.68 -7.80 10.24
C LEU A 143 2.53 -8.23 11.17
N MET A 144 1.93 -9.40 10.90
CA MET A 144 0.85 -9.95 11.71
C MET A 144 1.30 -10.20 13.15
N ARG A 145 2.46 -10.85 13.34
CA ARG A 145 3.02 -11.09 14.68
C ARG A 145 3.24 -9.79 15.44
N ARG A 146 3.84 -8.79 14.81
CA ARG A 146 4.11 -7.49 15.44
C ARG A 146 2.84 -6.71 15.76
N MET A 147 1.76 -6.89 14.99
CA MET A 147 0.45 -6.32 15.33
C MET A 147 -0.15 -7.03 16.54
N ASP A 148 -0.07 -8.35 16.59
CA ASP A 148 -0.55 -9.13 17.74
C ASP A 148 0.19 -8.76 19.03
N GLU A 149 1.51 -8.50 18.94
CA GLU A 149 2.35 -8.05 20.05
C GLU A 149 1.93 -6.70 20.65
N THR A 150 1.18 -5.86 19.92
CA THR A 150 0.60 -4.62 20.47
C THR A 150 -0.67 -4.87 21.31
N GLY A 151 -1.20 -6.10 21.28
CA GLY A 151 -2.49 -6.45 21.89
C GLY A 151 -3.71 -6.03 21.08
N SER A 152 -3.55 -5.34 19.95
CA SER A 152 -4.65 -4.92 19.07
C SER A 152 -5.05 -6.01 18.07
N ARG A 153 -6.10 -6.76 18.40
CA ARG A 153 -6.70 -7.74 17.46
C ARG A 153 -7.30 -7.09 16.21
N GLU A 154 -7.70 -5.83 16.31
CA GLU A 154 -8.29 -5.10 15.18
C GLU A 154 -7.25 -4.84 14.09
N ALA A 155 -6.04 -4.42 14.45
CA ALA A 155 -5.00 -4.13 13.48
C ALA A 155 -4.57 -5.36 12.68
N GLY A 156 -4.46 -6.52 13.33
CA GLY A 156 -4.20 -7.79 12.65
C GLY A 156 -5.29 -8.13 11.61
N ARG A 157 -6.57 -7.99 11.99
CA ARG A 157 -7.69 -8.20 11.05
C ARG A 157 -7.63 -7.23 9.88
N THR A 158 -7.42 -5.94 10.14
CA THR A 158 -7.34 -4.92 9.09
C THR A 158 -6.16 -5.18 8.15
N CYS A 159 -5.03 -5.67 8.66
CA CYS A 159 -3.89 -6.05 7.83
C CYS A 159 -4.22 -7.23 6.91
N GLU A 160 -4.90 -8.25 7.42
CA GLU A 160 -5.36 -9.38 6.62
C GLU A 160 -6.36 -8.93 5.53
N GLU A 161 -7.31 -8.07 5.87
CA GLU A 161 -8.28 -7.50 4.92
C GLU A 161 -7.58 -6.67 3.82
N CYS A 162 -6.59 -5.86 4.19
CA CYS A 162 -5.77 -5.11 3.24
C CYS A 162 -4.98 -6.05 2.32
N TYR A 163 -4.41 -7.13 2.86
CA TYR A 163 -3.68 -8.12 2.08
C TYR A 163 -4.58 -8.85 1.07
N VAL A 164 -5.77 -9.29 1.49
CA VAL A 164 -6.77 -9.90 0.60
C VAL A 164 -7.19 -8.92 -0.50
N THR A 165 -7.40 -7.65 -0.15
CA THR A 165 -7.74 -6.60 -1.11
C THR A 165 -6.63 -6.39 -2.14
N LEU A 166 -5.36 -6.44 -1.73
CA LEU A 166 -4.22 -6.36 -2.64
C LEU A 166 -4.15 -7.57 -3.59
N LEU A 167 -4.42 -8.79 -3.09
CA LEU A 167 -4.48 -10.00 -3.93
C LEU A 167 -5.57 -9.87 -5.00
N GLN A 168 -6.74 -9.35 -4.64
CA GLN A 168 -7.81 -9.12 -5.60
C GLN A 168 -7.41 -8.05 -6.63
N ALA A 169 -6.80 -6.95 -6.20
CA ALA A 169 -6.33 -5.90 -7.10
C ALA A 169 -5.27 -6.40 -8.09
N GLU A 170 -4.37 -7.30 -7.65
CA GLU A 170 -3.40 -7.96 -8.53
C GLU A 170 -4.09 -8.82 -9.59
N ARG A 171 -5.07 -9.63 -9.18
CA ARG A 171 -5.83 -10.48 -10.09
C ARG A 171 -6.59 -9.64 -11.13
N ASP A 172 -7.22 -8.55 -10.71
CA ASP A 172 -7.96 -7.65 -11.59
C ASP A 172 -7.02 -6.97 -12.61
N GLN A 173 -5.82 -6.56 -12.15
CA GLN A 173 -4.80 -5.98 -13.00
C GLN A 173 -4.29 -6.97 -14.05
N GLN A 174 -4.07 -8.24 -13.68
CA GLN A 174 -3.68 -9.31 -14.61
C GLN A 174 -4.77 -9.55 -15.67
N LEU A 175 -6.04 -9.58 -15.27
CA LEU A 175 -7.16 -9.74 -16.20
C LEU A 175 -7.29 -8.55 -17.16
N ALA A 176 -7.08 -7.32 -16.68
CA ALA A 176 -7.09 -6.13 -17.53
C ALA A 176 -5.99 -6.18 -18.60
N ILE A 177 -4.79 -6.65 -18.23
CA ILE A 177 -3.67 -6.84 -19.18
C ILE A 177 -4.06 -7.86 -20.27
N VAL A 178 -4.65 -9.00 -19.89
CA VAL A 178 -5.07 -10.03 -20.86
C VAL A 178 -6.15 -9.53 -21.80
N LYS A 179 -7.08 -8.69 -21.31
CA LYS A 179 -8.16 -8.10 -22.11
C LYS A 179 -7.69 -6.95 -23.02
N GLY A 180 -6.49 -6.42 -22.80
CA GLY A 180 -6.01 -5.21 -23.48
C GLY A 180 -6.65 -3.91 -22.94
N ASP A 181 -7.37 -3.97 -21.83
CA ASP A 181 -8.06 -2.81 -21.25
C ASP A 181 -7.04 -1.85 -20.64
N GLY A 182 -6.85 -0.68 -21.25
CA GLY A 182 -5.91 0.33 -20.78
C GLY A 182 -4.45 0.07 -21.16
N PHE A 183 -4.18 -0.91 -22.02
CA PHE A 183 -2.84 -1.23 -22.52
C PHE A 183 -2.82 -1.21 -24.05
N ARG A 184 -1.79 -0.58 -24.64
CA ARG A 184 -1.57 -0.61 -26.09
C ARG A 184 -0.88 -1.93 -26.45
N THR A 185 -1.56 -2.80 -27.19
CA THR A 185 -0.94 -4.04 -27.71
C THR A 185 0.12 -3.69 -28.75
N ILE A 186 1.29 -4.33 -28.65
CA ILE A 186 2.43 -4.08 -29.57
C ILE A 186 2.25 -4.84 -30.89
N TRP A 187 1.42 -5.89 -30.91
CA TRP A 187 1.23 -6.75 -32.07
C TRP A 187 -0.14 -6.49 -32.71
N GLU A 188 -0.14 -5.91 -33.90
CA GLU A 188 -1.28 -5.94 -34.81
C GLU A 188 -1.34 -7.32 -35.47
N ARG A 189 -2.50 -7.97 -35.38
CA ARG A 189 -2.75 -9.22 -36.07
C ARG A 189 -2.96 -8.92 -37.56
N LYS A 190 -2.09 -9.44 -38.42
CA LYS A 190 -2.26 -9.45 -39.88
C LYS A 190 -3.42 -10.34 -40.30
#